data_AF-A0A559J7Q3-F1
#
_entry.id   AF-A0A559J7Q3-F1
#
_cell.length_a   1.000
_cell.length_b   1.000
_cell.length_c   1.000
_cell.angle_alpha   90.00
_cell.angle_beta   90.00
_cell.angle_gamma   90.00
#
_symmetry.space_group_name_H-M   'P 1'
#
loop_
_entity.id
_entity.type
_entity.pdbx_description
1 polymer ?
#
loop_
_entity_poly.entity_id
_entity_poly.type
_entity_poly.pdbx_seq_one_letter_code
_entity_poly.pdbx_strand_id
1 'polypeptide(L)'
;MRSYLILSMCLLFLIQYFFPFDWLKNMVIGITLVAFAVSAMHARAVPRWFGISMMAIGIVLEFNKGEGFAGIRQGIFMNLPLIALVVLVPLLSVPLKLGGYFEAIDALLQRLKHHPRKLFAGITSVLFILGPILNLGSIRIVDELLKNLRLPPAMLAKSYAV
;
A
#
# COMPACT_ATOMS: atom_id res chain seq x y z
N MET A 1 18.55 0.75 10.38
CA MET A 1 17.64 0.42 11.51
C MET A 1 16.18 0.80 11.26
N ARG A 2 15.85 2.03 10.79
CA ARG A 2 14.45 2.45 10.54
C ARG A 2 13.69 1.61 9.51
N SER A 3 14.35 1.27 8.40
CA SER A 3 13.75 0.44 7.35
C SER A 3 13.38 -0.95 7.88
N TYR A 4 14.18 -1.53 8.78
CA TYR A 4 13.86 -2.82 9.41
C TYR A 4 12.63 -2.76 10.32
N LEU A 5 12.37 -1.64 11.00
CA LEU A 5 11.14 -1.48 11.80
C LEU A 5 9.89 -1.42 10.92
N ILE A 6 9.93 -0.65 9.84
CA ILE A 6 8.80 -0.52 8.91
C ILE A 6 8.59 -1.85 8.17
N LEU A 7 9.67 -2.53 7.75
CA LEU A 7 9.60 -3.85 7.13
C LEU A 7 9.02 -4.89 8.09
N SER A 8 9.48 -4.91 9.35
CA SER A 8 8.94 -5.78 10.40
C SER A 8 7.46 -5.54 10.65
N MET A 9 7.04 -4.27 10.73
CA MET A 9 5.63 -3.89 10.83
C MET A 9 4.81 -4.46 9.65
N CYS A 10 5.30 -4.31 8.41
CA CYS A 10 4.61 -4.81 7.22
C CYS A 10 4.53 -6.35 7.21
N LEU A 11 5.59 -7.03 7.62
CA LEU A 11 5.66 -8.49 7.65
C LEU A 11 4.74 -9.06 8.73
N LEU A 12 4.71 -8.47 9.93
CA LEU A 12 3.76 -8.83 10.99
C LEU A 12 2.32 -8.54 10.59
N PHE A 13 2.06 -7.43 9.90
CA PHE A 13 0.75 -7.13 9.34
C PHE A 13 0.30 -8.19 8.32
N LEU A 14 1.20 -8.64 7.43
CA LEU A 14 0.89 -9.74 6.51
C LEU A 14 0.56 -11.03 7.26
N ILE A 15 1.34 -11.40 8.28
CA ILE A 15 1.04 -12.58 9.10
C ILE A 15 -0.34 -12.45 9.76
N GLN A 16 -0.66 -11.28 10.33
CA GLN A 16 -1.96 -11.00 10.92
C GLN A 16 -3.11 -11.06 9.90
N TYR A 17 -2.85 -10.69 8.66
CA TYR A 17 -3.85 -10.75 7.59
C TYR A 17 -4.26 -12.19 7.26
N PHE A 18 -3.31 -13.13 7.26
CA PHE A 18 -3.59 -14.56 7.05
C PHE A 18 -4.07 -15.26 8.32
N PHE A 19 -3.59 -14.85 9.49
CA PHE A 19 -3.91 -15.45 10.79
C PHE A 19 -4.48 -14.38 11.74
N PRO A 20 -5.82 -14.20 11.78
CA PRO A 20 -6.45 -13.11 12.51
C PRO A 20 -6.54 -13.38 14.03
N PHE A 21 -5.40 -13.47 14.70
CA PHE A 21 -5.35 -13.60 16.17
C PHE A 21 -5.44 -12.22 16.84
N ASP A 22 -6.26 -12.08 17.88
CA ASP A 22 -6.46 -10.79 18.57
C ASP A 22 -5.19 -10.26 19.25
N TRP A 23 -4.35 -11.16 19.81
CA TRP A 23 -3.09 -10.76 20.42
C TRP A 23 -2.11 -10.18 19.39
N LEU A 24 -2.03 -10.81 18.22
CA LEU A 24 -1.16 -10.36 17.13
C LEU A 24 -1.67 -9.04 16.52
N LYS A 25 -2.99 -8.79 16.49
CA LYS A 25 -3.57 -7.48 16.15
C LYS A 25 -3.04 -6.36 17.04
N ASN A 26 -3.08 -6.54 18.35
CA ASN A 26 -2.60 -5.54 19.30
C ASN A 26 -1.08 -5.32 19.17
N MET A 27 -0.31 -6.38 18.91
CA MET A 27 1.13 -6.29 18.70
C MET A 27 1.48 -5.49 17.43
N VAL A 28 0.77 -5.73 16.32
CA VAL A 28 0.94 -4.97 15.07
C VAL A 28 0.68 -3.49 15.31
N ILE A 29 -0.41 -3.13 15.99
CA ILE A 29 -0.74 -1.73 16.29
C ILE A 29 0.34 -1.07 17.16
N GLY A 30 0.83 -1.76 18.18
CA GLY A 30 1.92 -1.25 19.03
C GLY A 30 3.18 -0.96 18.22
N ILE A 31 3.58 -1.88 17.34
CA ILE A 31 4.73 -1.69 16.44
C ILE A 31 4.48 -0.56 15.44
N THR A 32 3.26 -0.39 14.94
CA THR A 32 2.90 0.73 14.06
C THR A 32 3.05 2.08 14.76
N LEU A 33 2.62 2.19 16.02
CA LEU A 33 2.78 3.43 16.80
C LEU A 33 4.26 3.73 17.06
N VAL A 34 5.07 2.72 17.39
CA VAL A 34 6.52 2.88 17.56
C VAL A 34 7.19 3.30 16.24
N ALA A 35 6.84 2.63 15.14
CA ALA A 35 7.35 2.96 13.81
C ALA A 35 6.98 4.40 13.40
N PHE A 36 5.75 4.82 13.69
CA PHE A 36 5.30 6.20 13.48
C PHE A 36 6.09 7.19 14.34
N ALA A 37 6.22 6.96 15.65
CA ALA A 37 6.95 7.84 16.56
C ALA A 37 8.43 8.01 16.15
N VAL A 38 9.13 6.90 15.87
CA VAL A 38 10.53 6.92 15.41
C VAL A 38 10.66 7.66 14.07
N SER A 39 9.69 7.49 13.16
CA SER A 39 9.66 8.17 11.87
C SER A 39 9.38 9.67 12.01
N ALA A 40 8.43 10.05 12.86
CA ALA A 40 8.06 11.44 13.11
C ALA A 40 9.19 12.22 13.78
N MET A 41 9.92 11.63 14.74
CA MET A 41 11.05 12.28 15.42
C MET A 41 12.19 12.63 14.46
N HIS A 42 12.40 11.82 13.42
CA HIS A 42 13.50 11.99 12.48
C HIS A 42 13.08 12.58 11.12
N ALA A 43 11.79 12.85 10.94
CA ALA A 43 11.29 13.48 9.72
C ALA A 43 11.68 14.96 9.67
N ARG A 44 11.77 15.50 8.44
CA ARG A 44 11.94 16.94 8.21
C ARG A 44 10.75 17.70 8.83
N ALA A 45 10.97 18.98 9.14
CA ALA A 45 10.00 19.80 9.89
C ALA A 45 8.59 19.74 9.29
N VAL A 46 8.44 19.87 7.97
CA VAL A 46 7.12 19.88 7.31
C VAL A 46 6.38 18.53 7.45
N PRO A 47 6.91 17.37 6.98
CA PRO A 47 6.24 16.08 7.19
C PRO A 47 5.99 15.73 8.66
N ARG A 48 6.89 16.14 9.56
CA ARG A 48 6.74 15.90 11.00
C ARG A 48 5.51 16.62 11.56
N TRP A 49 5.36 17.90 11.27
CA TRP A 49 4.22 18.69 11.73
C TRP A 49 2.90 18.16 11.17
N PHE A 50 2.86 17.87 9.87
CA PHE A 50 1.67 17.28 9.23
C PHE A 50 1.32 15.91 9.81
N GLY A 51 2.30 15.02 10.00
CA GLY A 51 2.05 13.69 10.54
C GLY A 51 1.51 13.73 11.97
N ILE A 52 2.14 14.52 12.84
CA ILE A 52 1.72 14.64 14.25
C ILE A 52 0.35 15.31 14.34
N SER A 53 0.09 16.38 13.58
CA SER A 53 -1.20 17.07 13.62
C SER A 53 -2.33 16.19 13.10
N MET A 54 -2.14 15.48 11.98
CA MET A 54 -3.12 14.55 11.43
C MET A 54 -3.43 13.41 12.40
N MET A 55 -2.40 12.82 13.03
CA MET A 55 -2.59 11.77 14.03
C MET A 55 -3.34 12.29 15.26
N ALA A 56 -3.00 13.47 15.76
CA ALA A 56 -3.68 14.09 16.89
C ALA A 56 -5.15 14.39 16.57
N ILE A 57 -5.44 14.94 15.38
CA ILE A 57 -6.81 15.17 14.90
C ILE A 57 -7.57 13.85 14.85
N GLY A 58 -6.98 12.80 14.27
CA GLY A 58 -7.60 11.47 14.20
C GLY A 58 -7.96 10.92 15.58
N ILE A 59 -7.05 11.03 16.55
CA ILE A 59 -7.29 10.61 17.94
C ILE A 59 -8.45 11.42 18.54
N VAL A 60 -8.43 12.75 18.44
CA VAL A 60 -9.49 13.62 18.98
C VAL A 60 -10.85 13.28 18.36
N LEU A 61 -10.92 13.03 17.06
CA LEU A 61 -12.15 12.65 16.37
C LEU A 61 -12.72 11.32 16.89
N GLU A 62 -11.87 10.30 17.07
CA GLU A 62 -12.30 9.00 17.58
C GLU A 62 -12.75 9.04 19.04
N PHE A 63 -12.15 9.90 19.86
CA PHE A 63 -12.65 10.17 21.22
C PHE A 63 -14.01 10.86 21.21
N ASN A 64 -14.25 11.83 20.32
CA ASN A 64 -15.55 12.51 20.22
C ASN A 64 -16.68 11.60 19.71
N LYS A 65 -16.37 10.59 18.89
CA LYS A 65 -17.35 9.59 18.42
C LYS A 65 -17.73 8.57 19.51
N GLY A 66 -17.06 8.55 20.65
CA GLY A 66 -17.29 7.58 21.72
C GLY A 66 -16.65 6.20 21.50
N GLU A 67 -15.94 5.99 20.39
CA GLU A 67 -15.22 4.73 20.13
C GLU A 67 -13.86 4.65 20.87
N GLY A 68 -13.29 5.80 21.25
CA GLY A 68 -12.10 5.91 22.08
C GLY A 68 -10.93 5.05 21.58
N PHE A 69 -10.42 4.17 22.44
CA PHE A 69 -9.31 3.27 22.09
C PHE A 69 -9.66 2.20 21.05
N ALA A 70 -10.93 1.82 20.90
CA ALA A 70 -11.34 0.87 19.87
C ALA A 70 -11.31 1.54 18.49
N GLY A 71 -11.83 2.78 18.39
CA GLY A 71 -11.83 3.58 17.17
C GLY A 71 -10.41 3.87 16.66
N ILE A 72 -9.49 4.26 17.56
CA ILE A 72 -8.08 4.49 17.20
C ILE A 72 -7.42 3.21 16.64
N ARG A 73 -7.63 2.07 17.31
CA ARG A 73 -7.10 0.77 16.86
C ARG A 73 -7.63 0.41 15.47
N GLN A 74 -8.93 0.61 15.26
CA GLN A 74 -9.55 0.35 13.97
C GLN A 74 -9.04 1.30 12.88
N GLY A 75 -8.94 2.60 13.16
CA GLY A 75 -8.42 3.59 12.22
C GLY A 75 -6.98 3.32 11.79
N ILE A 76 -6.11 2.90 12.73
CA ILE A 76 -4.74 2.45 12.41
C ILE A 76 -4.79 1.21 11.52
N PHE A 77 -5.63 0.22 11.87
CA PHE A 77 -5.75 -1.03 11.12
C PHE A 77 -6.28 -0.85 9.69
N MET A 78 -7.17 0.12 9.44
CA MET A 78 -7.65 0.42 8.09
C MET A 78 -6.58 1.05 7.20
N ASN A 79 -5.63 1.78 7.76
CA ASN A 79 -4.55 2.45 7.01
C ASN A 79 -3.29 1.60 6.82
N LEU A 80 -3.06 0.64 7.73
CA LEU A 80 -1.95 -0.33 7.66
C LEU A 80 -1.78 -1.01 6.29
N PRO A 81 -2.84 -1.51 5.62
CA PRO A 81 -2.70 -2.10 4.31
C PRO A 81 -2.18 -1.14 3.23
N LEU A 82 -2.55 0.14 3.29
CA LEU A 82 -2.05 1.15 2.34
C LEU A 82 -0.56 1.36 2.53
N ILE A 83 -0.12 1.47 3.78
CA ILE A 83 1.30 1.60 4.13
C ILE A 83 2.06 0.35 3.70
N ALA A 84 1.53 -0.84 3.96
CA ALA A 84 2.13 -2.10 3.57
C ALA A 84 2.25 -2.21 2.05
N LEU A 85 1.21 -1.84 1.28
CA LEU A 85 1.28 -1.84 -0.18
C LEU A 85 2.35 -0.87 -0.68
N VAL A 86 2.36 0.38 -0.23
CA VAL A 86 3.35 1.37 -0.69
C VAL A 86 4.79 0.94 -0.38
N VAL A 87 5.02 0.30 0.77
CA VAL A 87 6.36 -0.16 1.19
C VAL A 87 6.76 -1.47 0.50
N LEU A 88 5.82 -2.39 0.26
CA LEU A 88 6.09 -3.71 -0.31
C LEU A 88 6.03 -3.76 -1.83
N VAL A 89 5.38 -2.80 -2.51
CA VAL A 89 5.33 -2.74 -3.98
C VAL A 89 6.72 -2.80 -4.62
N PRO A 90 7.74 -2.05 -4.14
CA PRO A 90 9.11 -2.17 -4.67
C PRO A 90 9.71 -3.56 -4.52
N LEU A 91 9.31 -4.34 -3.49
CA LEU A 91 9.78 -5.73 -3.32
C LEU A 91 9.24 -6.65 -4.41
N LEU A 92 8.10 -6.33 -5.06
CA LEU A 92 7.61 -7.07 -6.23
C LEU A 92 8.57 -6.99 -7.42
N SER A 93 9.43 -5.97 -7.48
CA SER A 93 10.47 -5.90 -8.50
C SER A 93 11.54 -6.99 -8.35
N VAL A 94 11.71 -7.56 -7.14
CA VAL A 94 12.70 -8.62 -6.87
C VAL A 94 12.37 -9.93 -7.57
N PRO A 95 11.18 -10.56 -7.40
CA PRO A 95 10.83 -11.77 -8.13
C PRO A 95 10.78 -11.55 -9.65
N LEU A 96 10.40 -10.35 -10.10
CA LEU A 96 10.43 -9.99 -11.52
C LEU A 96 11.85 -9.95 -12.10
N LYS A 97 12.83 -9.46 -11.32
CA LYS A 97 14.27 -9.50 -11.69
C LYS A 97 14.83 -10.92 -11.65
N LEU A 98 14.58 -11.64 -10.56
CA LEU A 98 15.08 -13.02 -10.41
C LEU A 98 14.48 -13.98 -11.45
N GLY A 99 13.25 -13.73 -11.88
CA GLY A 99 12.55 -14.52 -12.90
C GLY A 99 12.95 -14.20 -14.35
N GLY A 100 13.88 -13.26 -14.59
CA GLY A 100 14.32 -12.91 -15.94
C GLY A 100 13.29 -12.11 -16.76
N TYR A 101 12.24 -11.58 -16.12
CA TYR A 101 11.14 -10.92 -16.83
C TYR A 101 11.58 -9.58 -17.42
N PHE A 102 12.46 -8.84 -16.73
CA PHE A 102 12.99 -7.59 -17.25
C PHE A 102 13.88 -7.81 -18.48
N GLU A 103 14.65 -8.90 -18.52
CA GLU A 103 15.51 -9.31 -19.62
C GLU A 103 14.69 -9.74 -20.85
N ALA A 104 13.59 -10.48 -20.63
CA ALA A 104 12.66 -10.85 -21.70
C ALA A 104 11.95 -9.63 -22.30
N ILE A 105 11.55 -8.67 -21.46
CA ILE A 105 10.95 -7.40 -21.91
C ILE A 105 11.97 -6.58 -22.68
N ASP A 106 13.21 -6.47 -22.19
CA ASP A 106 14.28 -5.73 -22.89
C ASP A 106 14.59 -6.35 -24.26
N ALA A 107 14.71 -7.67 -24.35
CA ALA A 107 14.90 -8.38 -25.61
C ALA A 107 13.74 -8.14 -26.60
N LEU A 108 12.49 -8.09 -26.13
CA LEU A 108 11.32 -7.77 -26.94
C LEU A 108 11.36 -6.32 -27.45
N LEU A 109 11.66 -5.36 -26.57
CA LEU A 109 11.73 -3.93 -26.92
C LEU A 109 12.89 -3.63 -27.87
N GLN A 110 14.05 -4.27 -27.69
CA GLN A 110 15.19 -4.14 -28.60
C GLN A 110 14.84 -4.61 -30.02
N ARG A 111 14.08 -5.71 -30.17
CA ARG A 111 13.59 -6.18 -31.49
C ARG A 111 12.63 -5.19 -32.16
N LEU A 112 11.93 -4.38 -31.38
CA LEU A 112 10.93 -3.42 -31.87
C LEU A 112 11.52 -2.01 -32.07
N LYS A 113 12.78 -1.78 -31.65
CA LYS A 113 13.46 -0.48 -31.65
C LYS A 113 13.44 0.25 -32.99
N HIS A 114 13.56 -0.48 -34.11
CA HIS A 114 13.57 0.09 -35.46
C HIS A 114 12.18 0.42 -36.01
N HIS A 115 11.11 0.11 -35.28
CA HIS A 115 9.73 0.37 -35.68
C HIS A 115 9.00 1.20 -34.61
N PRO A 116 9.01 2.54 -34.70
CA PRO A 116 8.54 3.41 -33.62
C PRO A 116 7.08 3.16 -33.21
N ARG A 117 6.20 2.83 -34.17
CA ARG A 117 4.80 2.44 -33.87
C ARG A 117 4.69 1.12 -33.11
N LYS A 118 5.51 0.13 -33.45
CA LYS A 118 5.49 -1.19 -32.79
C LYS A 118 6.21 -1.16 -31.45
N LEU A 119 7.25 -0.34 -31.31
CA LEU A 119 7.90 -0.05 -30.04
C LEU A 119 6.93 0.62 -29.07
N PHE A 120 6.20 1.64 -29.52
CA PHE A 120 5.17 2.28 -28.71
C PHE A 120 4.12 1.27 -28.25
N ALA A 121 3.58 0.47 -29.17
CA ALA A 121 2.63 -0.59 -28.81
C ALA A 121 3.20 -1.61 -27.82
N GLY A 122 4.48 -1.99 -27.96
CA GLY A 122 5.17 -2.89 -27.03
C GLY A 122 5.32 -2.30 -25.63
N ILE A 123 5.78 -1.03 -25.53
CA ILE A 123 5.89 -0.32 -24.26
C ILE A 123 4.50 -0.16 -23.62
N THR A 124 3.49 0.25 -24.39
CA THR A 124 2.12 0.39 -23.89
C THR A 124 1.56 -0.95 -23.42
N SER A 125 1.80 -2.06 -24.12
CA SER A 125 1.35 -3.39 -23.71
C SER A 125 2.00 -3.83 -22.39
N VAL A 126 3.30 -3.62 -22.23
CA VAL A 126 4.02 -3.91 -20.98
C VAL A 126 3.49 -3.06 -19.84
N LEU A 127 3.27 -1.75 -20.08
CA LEU A 127 2.67 -0.84 -19.10
C LEU A 127 1.22 -1.21 -18.76
N PHE A 128 0.44 -1.72 -19.71
CA PHE A 128 -0.94 -2.13 -19.48
C PHE A 128 -1.04 -3.40 -18.63
N ILE A 129 -0.05 -4.30 -18.73
CA ILE A 129 0.01 -5.53 -17.90
C ILE A 129 0.59 -5.20 -16.52
N LEU A 130 1.70 -4.46 -16.47
CA LEU A 130 2.38 -4.14 -15.20
C LEU A 130 1.68 -3.03 -14.42
N GLY A 131 1.04 -2.09 -15.10
CA GLY A 131 0.37 -0.92 -14.53
C GLY A 131 -0.62 -1.29 -13.43
N PRO A 132 -1.62 -2.16 -13.69
CA PRO A 132 -2.57 -2.61 -12.67
C PRO A 132 -1.91 -3.32 -11.48
N ILE A 133 -0.89 -4.15 -11.74
CA ILE A 133 -0.13 -4.86 -10.70
C ILE A 133 0.63 -3.87 -9.81
N LEU A 134 1.22 -2.83 -10.39
CA LEU A 134 1.90 -1.76 -9.66
C LEU A 134 0.90 -0.83 -8.96
N ASN A 135 -0.33 -0.76 -9.47
CA ASN A 135 -1.39 0.11 -8.97
C ASN A 135 -2.35 -0.59 -7.99
N LEU A 136 -2.00 -1.78 -7.48
CA LEU A 136 -2.75 -2.51 -6.43
C LEU A 136 -3.05 -1.65 -5.19
N GLY A 137 -2.18 -0.67 -4.91
CA GLY A 137 -2.40 0.35 -3.87
C GLY A 137 -3.67 1.19 -4.09
N SER A 138 -3.94 1.63 -5.32
CA SER A 138 -5.12 2.45 -5.62
C SER A 138 -6.41 1.65 -5.57
N ILE A 139 -6.38 0.39 -6.02
CA ILE A 139 -7.54 -0.52 -5.95
C ILE A 139 -8.08 -0.60 -4.53
N ARG A 140 -7.19 -0.71 -3.53
CA ARG A 140 -7.58 -0.78 -2.13
C ARG A 140 -8.16 0.53 -1.59
N ILE A 141 -7.64 1.68 -2.03
CA ILE A 141 -8.21 2.99 -1.67
C ILE A 141 -9.60 3.14 -2.27
N VAL A 142 -9.76 2.80 -3.55
CA VAL A 142 -11.04 2.84 -4.25
C VAL A 142 -12.05 1.89 -3.61
N ASP A 143 -11.63 0.68 -3.21
CA ASP A 143 -12.47 -0.27 -2.47
C ASP A 143 -12.96 0.29 -1.14
N GLU A 144 -12.09 0.86 -0.31
CA GLU A 144 -12.52 1.44 0.96
C GLU A 144 -13.45 2.65 0.76
N LEU A 145 -13.25 3.46 -0.29
CA LEU A 145 -14.14 4.56 -0.66
C LEU A 145 -15.53 4.07 -1.11
N LEU A 146 -15.58 2.97 -1.87
CA LEU A 146 -16.81 2.44 -2.45
C LEU A 146 -17.57 1.48 -1.51
N LYS A 147 -16.92 0.99 -0.45
CA LYS A 147 -17.47 0.05 0.54
C LYS A 147 -18.79 0.51 1.16
N ASN A 148 -18.96 1.82 1.37
CA ASN A 148 -20.19 2.39 1.95
C ASN A 148 -21.31 2.63 0.92
N LEU A 149 -21.01 2.57 -0.38
CA LEU A 149 -21.96 2.85 -1.47
C LEU A 149 -22.78 1.63 -1.91
N ARG A 150 -22.52 0.42 -1.35
CA ARG A 150 -23.24 -0.85 -1.64
C ARG A 150 -23.49 -1.07 -3.14
N LEU A 151 -22.49 -0.79 -3.98
CA LEU A 151 -22.61 -0.91 -5.43
C LEU A 151 -22.71 -2.38 -5.87
N PRO A 152 -23.42 -2.68 -6.98
CA PRO A 152 -23.44 -4.03 -7.53
C PRO A 152 -22.02 -4.50 -7.89
N PRO A 153 -21.67 -5.77 -7.60
CA PRO A 153 -20.30 -6.28 -7.82
C PRO A 153 -19.86 -6.20 -9.29
N ALA A 154 -20.79 -6.26 -10.24
CA ALA A 154 -20.51 -6.08 -11.67
C ALA A 154 -20.06 -4.65 -12.04
N MET A 155 -20.50 -3.64 -11.27
CA MET A 155 -20.11 -2.25 -11.46
C MET A 155 -18.75 -1.97 -10.81
N LEU A 156 -18.52 -2.54 -9.61
CA LEU A 156 -17.24 -2.50 -8.90
C LEU A 156 -16.10 -3.12 -9.72
N ALA A 157 -16.34 -4.30 -10.31
CA ALA A 157 -15.36 -4.97 -11.16
C ALA A 157 -14.94 -4.12 -12.38
N LYS A 158 -15.88 -3.36 -12.96
CA LYS A 158 -15.56 -2.45 -14.07
C LYS A 158 -14.80 -1.21 -13.62
N SER A 159 -15.02 -0.71 -12.40
CA SER A 159 -14.28 0.45 -11.88
C SER A 159 -12.84 0.13 -11.46
N TYR A 160 -12.52 -1.12 -11.12
CA TYR A 160 -11.16 -1.55 -10.79
C TYR A 160 -10.31 -1.94 -12.01
N ALA A 161 -10.91 -2.05 -13.19
CA ALA A 161 -10.27 -2.54 -14.42
C ALA A 161 -9.69 -1.42 -15.31
N VAL A 162 -9.40 -0.24 -14.75
CA VAL A 162 -8.75 0.88 -15.45
C VAL A 162 -7.24 0.68 -15.51
#